data_AF-A0A540W4L9-F1
#
_entry.id   AF-A0A540W4L9-F1
#
_cell.length_a   1.000
_cell.length_b   1.000
_cell.length_c   1.000
_cell.angle_alpha   90.00
_cell.angle_beta   90.00
_cell.angle_gamma   90.00
#
_symmetry.space_group_name_H-M   'P 1'
#
loop_
_entity.id
_entity.type
_entity.pdbx_description
1 polymer ?
#
loop_
_entity_poly.entity_id
_entity_poly.type
_entity_poly.pdbx_seq_one_letter_code
_entity_poly.pdbx_strand_id
1 'polypeptide(L)'
;MTPQVLARLGLDAQGKAPVDLTFVSRSSPIGTKTDGYTADSVKAVVWCVSLVGLAGPNSTLPVQANWYTLTLTLRWVGGDWKLASYSRQDGPAPLPADQQAATAEEMTGAVQQFGGFRYAR
;
A
#
# COMPACT_ATOMS: atom_id res chain seq x y z
N MET A 1 -9.93 8.06 -6.55
CA MET A 1 -10.38 8.06 -5.14
C MET A 1 -11.44 9.13 -4.98
N THR A 2 -12.45 8.92 -4.14
CA THR A 2 -13.47 9.95 -3.86
C THR A 2 -12.98 10.93 -2.78
N PRO A 3 -13.54 12.14 -2.68
CA PRO A 3 -13.19 13.09 -1.61
C PRO A 3 -13.32 12.50 -0.20
N GLN A 4 -14.32 11.64 0.03
CA GLN A 4 -14.51 10.97 1.32
C GLN A 4 -13.37 9.99 1.65
N VAL A 5 -12.79 9.34 0.63
CA VAL A 5 -11.61 8.47 0.84
C VAL A 5 -10.38 9.30 1.15
N LEU A 6 -10.18 10.43 0.46
CA LEU A 6 -9.07 11.35 0.74
C LEU A 6 -9.13 11.91 2.16
N ALA A 7 -10.31 12.35 2.61
CA ALA A 7 -10.51 12.85 3.96
C ALA A 7 -10.19 11.80 5.04
N ARG A 8 -10.53 10.52 4.81
CA ARG A 8 -10.16 9.41 5.71
C ARG A 8 -8.65 9.15 5.77
N LEU A 9 -7.91 9.55 4.75
CA LEU A 9 -6.45 9.51 4.70
C LEU A 9 -5.81 10.81 5.24
N GLY A 10 -6.64 11.76 5.70
CA GLY A 10 -6.20 13.08 6.16
C GLY A 10 -5.73 14.00 5.05
N LEU A 11 -6.16 13.75 3.80
CA LEU A 11 -5.79 14.54 2.63
C LEU A 11 -6.90 15.52 2.26
N ASP A 12 -6.52 16.63 1.65
CA ASP A 12 -7.47 17.56 1.06
C ASP A 12 -8.13 17.00 -0.22
N ALA A 13 -9.01 17.79 -0.83
CA ALA A 13 -9.74 17.40 -2.04
C ALA A 13 -8.81 17.19 -3.26
N GLN A 14 -7.59 17.72 -3.22
CA GLN A 14 -6.56 17.57 -4.24
C GLN A 14 -5.60 16.41 -3.93
N GLY A 15 -5.79 15.71 -2.80
CA GLY A 15 -4.93 14.61 -2.37
C GLY A 15 -3.63 15.07 -1.72
N LYS A 16 -3.54 16.33 -1.29
CA LYS A 16 -2.37 16.86 -0.59
C LYS A 16 -2.47 16.61 0.90
N ALA A 17 -1.34 16.26 1.51
CA ALA A 17 -1.22 16.19 2.96
C ALA A 17 -1.23 17.59 3.59
N PRO A 18 -1.62 17.72 4.87
CA PRO A 18 -1.49 18.96 5.64
C PRO A 18 -0.04 19.45 5.68
N VAL A 19 0.13 20.74 6.00
CA VAL A 19 1.46 21.33 6.19
C VAL A 19 2.24 20.52 7.25
N ASP A 20 3.53 20.33 7.00
CA ASP A 20 4.47 19.54 7.82
C ASP A 20 4.16 18.05 7.97
N LEU A 21 3.14 17.53 7.27
CA LEU A 21 2.83 16.11 7.20
C LEU A 21 3.16 15.54 5.82
N THR A 22 3.68 14.32 5.81
CA THR A 22 3.92 13.54 4.59
C THR A 22 2.94 12.38 4.54
N PHE A 23 2.15 12.30 3.49
CA PHE A 23 1.32 11.13 3.22
C PHE A 23 2.18 9.94 2.80
N VAL A 24 2.04 8.85 3.53
CA VAL A 24 2.68 7.56 3.26
C VAL A 24 1.61 6.63 2.71
N SER A 25 1.87 6.08 1.54
CA SER A 25 1.13 4.95 0.97
C SER A 25 2.13 4.08 0.22
N ARG A 26 2.64 3.05 0.90
CA ARG A 26 3.71 2.19 0.39
C ARG A 26 3.29 0.74 0.58
N SER A 27 3.32 -0.06 -0.48
CA SER A 27 2.97 -1.48 -0.43
C SER A 27 4.19 -2.32 -0.77
N SER A 28 4.38 -3.42 -0.03
CA SER A 28 5.42 -4.42 -0.26
C SER A 28 4.79 -5.81 -0.37
N PRO A 29 5.02 -6.53 -1.48
CA PRO A 29 4.60 -7.94 -1.58
C PRO A 29 5.47 -8.79 -0.64
N ILE A 30 4.83 -9.75 0.03
CA ILE A 30 5.46 -10.71 0.94
C ILE A 30 5.47 -12.11 0.33
N GLY A 31 4.42 -12.46 -0.41
CA GLY A 31 4.33 -13.74 -1.09
C GLY A 31 3.35 -13.68 -2.26
N THR A 32 3.49 -14.62 -3.19
CA THR A 32 2.60 -14.74 -4.34
C THR A 32 2.26 -16.20 -4.61
N LYS A 33 1.07 -16.41 -5.18
CA LYS A 33 0.68 -17.68 -5.78
C LYS A 33 -0.19 -17.42 -7.01
N THR A 34 -0.29 -18.39 -7.90
CA THR A 34 -1.30 -18.39 -8.96
C THR A 34 -2.52 -19.19 -8.52
N ASP A 35 -3.70 -18.71 -8.90
CA ASP A 35 -4.98 -19.38 -8.76
C ASP A 35 -5.49 -19.74 -10.18
N GLY A 36 -4.69 -20.56 -10.88
CA GLY A 36 -4.91 -20.94 -12.27
C GLY A 36 -4.24 -20.01 -13.29
N TYR A 37 -3.81 -20.61 -14.40
CA TYR A 37 -3.26 -19.90 -15.56
C TYR A 37 -3.50 -20.67 -16.87
N THR A 38 -3.51 -19.93 -17.97
CA THR A 38 -3.44 -20.38 -19.37
C THR A 38 -2.28 -19.65 -20.05
N ALA A 39 -2.08 -19.88 -21.34
CA ALA A 39 -1.09 -19.14 -22.12
C ALA A 39 -1.37 -17.61 -22.16
N ASP A 40 -2.63 -17.20 -22.02
CA ASP A 40 -3.10 -15.84 -22.23
C ASP A 40 -3.86 -15.24 -21.03
N SER A 41 -3.99 -15.96 -19.92
CA SER A 41 -4.70 -15.52 -18.72
C SER A 41 -4.04 -16.06 -17.46
N VAL A 42 -3.93 -15.25 -16.42
CA VAL A 42 -3.50 -15.73 -15.09
C VAL A 42 -4.23 -14.99 -13.99
N LYS A 43 -4.58 -15.71 -12.93
CA LYS A 43 -5.04 -15.12 -11.68
C LYS A 43 -3.90 -15.19 -10.68
N ALA A 44 -3.29 -14.06 -10.34
CA ALA A 44 -2.25 -13.97 -9.34
C ALA A 44 -2.83 -13.48 -8.02
N VAL A 45 -2.49 -14.13 -6.91
CA VAL A 45 -2.83 -13.69 -5.56
C VAL A 45 -1.55 -13.27 -4.87
N VAL A 46 -1.48 -12.01 -4.45
CA VAL A 46 -0.31 -11.38 -3.84
C VAL A 46 -0.66 -11.05 -2.39
N TRP A 47 0.06 -11.62 -1.44
CA TRP A 47 -0.03 -11.24 -0.04
C TRP A 47 0.91 -10.07 0.23
N CYS A 48 0.38 -8.98 0.77
CA CYS A 48 1.07 -7.71 0.92
C CYS A 48 0.99 -7.20 2.35
N VAL A 49 2.01 -6.44 2.74
CA VAL A 49 1.92 -5.46 3.81
C VAL A 49 2.02 -4.06 3.19
N SER A 50 1.31 -3.09 3.75
CA SER A 50 1.46 -1.68 3.37
C SER A 50 1.65 -0.81 4.59
N LEU A 51 2.37 0.29 4.42
CA LEU A 51 2.43 1.39 5.34
C LEU A 51 1.52 2.51 4.82
N VAL A 52 0.52 2.89 5.61
CA VAL A 52 -0.42 3.97 5.26
C VAL A 52 -0.62 4.90 6.45
N GLY A 53 -0.56 6.21 6.21
CA GLY A 53 -0.84 7.25 7.20
C GLY A 53 -0.10 8.55 6.93
N LEU A 54 -0.04 9.42 7.92
CA LEU A 54 0.66 10.71 7.89
C LEU A 54 1.86 10.67 8.83
N ALA A 55 3.05 10.91 8.28
CA ALA A 55 4.29 11.08 9.05
C ALA A 55 4.56 12.57 9.27
N GLY A 56 4.94 12.95 10.48
CA GLY A 56 5.23 14.33 10.88
C GLY A 56 4.70 14.65 12.27
N PRO A 57 5.07 15.81 12.82
CA PRO A 57 4.64 16.23 14.15
C PRO A 57 3.11 16.35 14.24
N ASN A 58 2.53 15.98 15.38
CA ASN A 58 1.09 16.10 15.67
C ASN A 58 0.16 15.32 14.73
N SER A 59 0.66 14.35 13.97
CA SER A 59 -0.19 13.47 13.15
C SER A 59 -1.22 12.75 14.02
N THR A 60 -2.51 12.90 13.68
CA THR A 60 -3.62 12.16 14.28
C THR A 60 -3.97 10.88 13.51
N LEU A 61 -3.29 10.64 12.39
CA LEU A 61 -3.39 9.46 11.54
C LEU A 61 -1.99 8.84 11.37
N PRO A 62 -1.42 8.26 12.44
CA PRO A 62 -0.06 7.73 12.40
C PRO A 62 0.09 6.65 11.34
N VAL A 63 1.30 6.52 10.79
CA VAL A 63 1.64 5.50 9.79
C VAL A 63 1.49 4.11 10.43
N GLN A 64 0.62 3.28 9.85
CA GLN A 64 0.31 1.94 10.34
C GLN A 64 0.56 0.89 9.26
N ALA A 65 0.92 -0.31 9.71
CA ALA A 65 1.02 -1.48 8.87
C ALA A 65 -0.37 -2.09 8.62
N ASN A 66 -0.72 -2.32 7.35
CA ASN A 66 -1.96 -2.98 6.94
C ASN A 66 -1.63 -4.19 6.09
N TRP A 67 -2.11 -5.36 6.50
CA TRP A 67 -1.93 -6.62 5.79
C TRP A 67 -3.15 -6.93 4.94
N TYR A 68 -2.92 -7.38 3.70
CA TYR A 68 -4.00 -7.68 2.77
C TYR A 68 -3.53 -8.64 1.67
N THR A 69 -4.49 -9.25 0.99
CA THR A 69 -4.28 -10.01 -0.24
C THR A 69 -4.87 -9.24 -1.42
N LEU A 70 -4.11 -9.19 -2.51
CA LEU A 70 -4.51 -8.62 -3.78
C LEU A 70 -4.68 -9.75 -4.79
N THR A 71 -5.88 -9.93 -5.31
CA THR A 71 -6.15 -10.84 -6.42
C THR A 71 -6.12 -10.03 -7.70
N LEU A 72 -5.25 -10.41 -8.63
CA LEU A 72 -5.06 -9.79 -9.93
C LEU A 72 -5.49 -10.78 -11.00
N THR A 73 -6.37 -10.39 -11.91
CA THR A 73 -6.62 -11.12 -13.16
C THR A 73 -5.89 -10.41 -14.27
N LEU A 74 -4.92 -11.10 -14.88
CA LEU A 74 -4.11 -10.59 -15.98
C LEU A 74 -4.48 -11.30 -17.30
N ARG A 75 -4.34 -10.58 -18.41
CA ARG A 75 -4.53 -11.11 -19.77
C ARG A 75 -3.34 -10.74 -20.65
N TRP A 76 -2.87 -11.66 -21.49
CA TRP A 76 -1.83 -11.39 -22.47
C TRP A 76 -2.46 -10.76 -23.72
N VAL A 77 -2.20 -9.49 -23.97
CA VAL A 77 -2.80 -8.75 -25.11
C VAL A 77 -1.74 -7.85 -25.72
N GLY A 78 -1.48 -8.00 -27.02
CA GLY A 78 -0.55 -7.11 -27.72
C GLY A 78 0.92 -7.31 -27.36
N GLY A 79 1.30 -8.49 -26.85
CA GLY A 79 2.68 -8.84 -26.56
C GLY A 79 3.12 -8.64 -25.10
N ASP A 80 2.21 -8.30 -24.19
CA ASP A 80 2.48 -8.20 -22.76
C ASP A 80 1.25 -8.52 -21.88
N TRP A 81 1.49 -8.70 -20.58
CA TRP A 81 0.43 -8.91 -19.59
C TRP A 81 -0.22 -7.57 -19.20
N LYS A 82 -1.54 -7.51 -19.32
CA LYS A 82 -2.38 -6.38 -18.89
C LYS A 82 -3.26 -6.77 -17.70
N LEU A 83 -3.48 -5.84 -16.78
CA LEU A 83 -4.45 -6.01 -15.70
C LEU A 83 -5.88 -5.92 -16.24
N ALA A 84 -6.63 -7.01 -16.17
CA ALA A 84 -8.03 -7.05 -16.57
C ALA A 84 -8.96 -6.67 -15.40
N SER A 85 -8.66 -7.16 -14.19
CA SER A 85 -9.39 -6.79 -12.98
C SER A 85 -8.54 -7.05 -11.74
N TYR A 86 -8.93 -6.43 -10.63
CA TYR A 86 -8.35 -6.73 -9.33
C TYR A 86 -9.40 -6.69 -8.22
N SER A 87 -9.15 -7.43 -7.15
CA SER A 87 -9.86 -7.30 -5.89
C SER A 87 -8.88 -7.35 -4.73
N ARG A 88 -9.28 -6.78 -3.60
CA ARG A 88 -8.50 -6.75 -2.37
C ARG A 88 -9.33 -7.33 -1.24
N GLN A 89 -8.70 -8.10 -0.37
CA GLN A 89 -9.26 -8.57 0.88
C GLN A 89 -8.26 -8.31 2.01
N ASP A 90 -8.74 -7.85 3.16
CA ASP A 90 -7.85 -7.64 4.31
C ASP A 90 -7.34 -8.97 4.87
N GLY A 91 -6.11 -8.93 5.38
CA GLY A 91 -5.40 -10.08 5.90
C GLY A 91 -5.01 -11.14 4.86
N PRO A 92 -4.52 -12.31 5.34
CA PRO A 92 -4.25 -12.60 6.75
C PRO A 92 -3.14 -11.69 7.29
N ALA A 93 -3.27 -11.23 8.52
CA ALA A 93 -2.21 -10.50 9.22
C ALA A 93 -1.44 -11.48 10.12
N PRO A 94 -0.10 -11.46 10.15
CA PRO A 94 0.63 -12.15 11.19
C PRO A 94 0.30 -11.53 12.55
N LEU A 95 0.64 -12.24 13.62
CA LEU A 95 0.51 -11.71 14.97
C LEU A 95 1.26 -10.36 15.04
N PRO A 96 0.63 -9.28 15.55
CA PRO A 96 1.32 -8.02 15.77
C PRO A 96 2.50 -8.26 16.72
N ALA A 97 3.67 -7.72 16.38
CA ALA A 97 4.78 -7.73 17.31
C ALA A 97 4.43 -6.87 18.53
N ASP A 98 4.84 -7.29 19.72
CA ASP A 98 4.86 -6.43 20.91
C ASP A 98 6.04 -5.47 20.81
N GLN A 99 5.91 -4.49 19.92
CA GLN A 99 6.94 -3.52 19.60
C GLN A 99 6.47 -2.13 20.00
N GLN A 100 7.35 -1.39 20.68
CA GLN A 100 7.11 0.01 20.99
C GLN A 100 6.87 0.81 19.70
N ALA A 101 5.82 1.63 19.69
CA ALA A 101 5.55 2.53 18.58
C ALA A 101 6.72 3.52 18.40
N ALA A 102 7.15 3.70 17.14
CA ALA A 102 8.14 4.70 16.80
C ALA A 102 7.62 6.11 17.11
N THR A 103 8.52 7.00 17.50
CA THR A 103 8.23 8.43 17.61
C THR A 103 7.90 9.04 16.23
N ALA A 104 7.23 10.19 16.23
CA ALA A 104 6.94 10.92 14.99
C ALA A 104 8.22 11.31 14.23
N GLU A 105 9.30 11.63 14.96
CA GLU A 105 10.60 11.97 14.39
C GLU A 105 11.26 10.76 13.71
N GLU A 106 11.30 9.60 14.38
CA GLU A 106 11.83 8.36 13.80
C GLU A 106 11.05 7.95 12.54
N MET A 107 9.71 8.02 12.57
CA MET A 107 8.88 7.69 11.40
C MET A 107 9.09 8.68 10.25
N THR A 108 9.20 9.98 10.55
CA THR A 108 9.50 11.01 9.54
C THR A 108 10.87 10.77 8.92
N GLY A 109 11.88 10.49 9.74
CA GLY A 109 13.21 10.13 9.29
C GLY A 109 13.19 8.90 8.38
N ALA A 110 12.50 7.84 8.78
CA ALA A 110 12.36 6.64 7.97
C ALA A 110 11.70 6.90 6.60
N VAL A 111 10.65 7.72 6.57
CA VAL A 111 9.95 8.09 5.33
C VAL A 111 10.85 8.86 4.38
N GLN A 112 11.69 9.76 4.90
CA GLN A 112 12.60 10.58 4.09
C GLN A 112 13.84 9.81 3.63
N GLN A 113 14.44 9.00 4.51
CA GLN A 113 15.72 8.32 4.28
C GLN A 113 15.55 7.02 3.49
N PHE A 114 14.55 6.20 3.82
CA PHE A 114 14.22 4.98 3.08
C PHE A 114 13.24 5.30 1.96
N GLY A 115 13.67 6.11 0.99
CA GLY A 115 12.85 6.55 -0.14
C GLY A 115 12.10 5.39 -0.84
N GLY A 116 11.02 5.71 -1.55
CA GLY A 116 10.20 4.70 -2.23
C GLY A 116 10.92 4.04 -3.41
N PHE A 117 10.49 2.81 -3.76
CA PHE A 117 10.98 2.11 -4.96
C PHE A 117 10.76 2.98 -6.22
N ARG A 118 11.82 3.20 -7.00
CA ARG A 118 11.81 4.09 -8.17
C ARG A 118 11.30 3.44 -9.46
N TYR A 119 11.26 2.11 -9.53
CA TYR A 119 10.94 1.35 -10.75
C TYR A 119 9.50 0.80 -10.80
N ALA A 120 8.64 1.20 -9.85
CA ALA A 120 7.26 0.75 -9.74
C ALA A 120 6.24 1.91 -9.80
N ARG A 121 6.62 3.03 -10.42
CA ARG A 121 5.75 4.21 -10.63
C ARG A 121 5.22 4.24 -12.06
#